data_AF-A0A0S7Z3N5-F1
#
_entry.id   AF-A0A0S7Z3N5-F1
#
_cell.length_a   1.000
_cell.length_b   1.000
_cell.length_c   1.000
_cell.angle_alpha   90.00
_cell.angle_beta   90.00
_cell.angle_gamma   90.00
#
_symmetry.space_group_name_H-M   'P 1'
#
loop_
_entity.id
_entity.type
_entity.pdbx_description
1 polymer ?
#
loop_
_entity_poly.entity_id
_entity_poly.type
_entity_poly.pdbx_seq_one_letter_code
_entity_poly.pdbx_strand_id
1 'polypeptide(L)'
;MRSAGLVLAAALSLVPGVGGAQSAGQEVEALVGRLSEAETVQTAELLGMCGGVYSAFAVFSETRMPERSREYKAMGNGALTAGAYLLYREHRHRTREVRPVSDFMPQVRGRAETAAAETLAAFSAEDFDTPQEKLSACFKMVELQDFLVAAMQDEFARR
;
A
#
# COMPACT_ATOMS: atom_id res chain seq x y z
N MET A 1 -5.68 -19.70 -14.19
CA MET A 1 -4.93 -18.57 -13.61
C MET A 1 -5.37 -17.31 -14.34
N ARG A 2 -6.39 -16.60 -13.83
CA ARG A 2 -6.79 -15.30 -14.36
C ARG A 2 -5.91 -14.24 -13.70
N SER A 3 -5.20 -13.49 -14.52
CA SER A 3 -4.07 -12.63 -14.16
C SER A 3 -4.44 -11.57 -13.13
N ALA A 4 -3.65 -11.46 -12.05
CA ALA A 4 -3.72 -10.36 -11.10
C ALA A 4 -3.66 -8.97 -11.77
N GLY A 5 -3.08 -8.89 -12.98
CA GLY A 5 -3.07 -7.68 -13.79
C GLY A 5 -4.43 -7.19 -14.29
N LEU A 6 -5.46 -8.03 -14.34
CA LEU A 6 -6.81 -7.60 -14.76
C LEU A 6 -7.61 -6.94 -13.62
N VAL A 7 -7.29 -7.28 -12.37
CA VAL A 7 -7.95 -6.72 -11.18
C VAL A 7 -7.43 -5.31 -10.90
N LEU A 8 -6.14 -5.07 -11.09
CA LEU A 8 -5.51 -3.77 -10.83
C LEU A 8 -5.91 -2.68 -11.86
N ALA A 9 -6.06 -3.07 -13.13
CA ALA A 9 -6.48 -2.14 -14.19
C ALA A 9 -7.94 -1.68 -14.01
N ALA A 10 -8.81 -2.55 -13.46
CA ALA A 10 -10.20 -2.20 -13.17
C ALA A 10 -10.30 -1.20 -12.00
N ALA A 11 -9.40 -1.28 -11.01
CA ALA A 11 -9.38 -0.36 -9.88
C ALA A 11 -8.96 1.08 -10.28
N LEU A 12 -7.99 1.22 -11.19
CA LEU A 12 -7.50 2.52 -11.66
C LEU A 12 -8.48 3.25 -12.59
N SER A 13 -9.36 2.52 -13.32
CA SER A 13 -10.43 3.13 -14.11
C SER A 13 -11.60 3.69 -13.28
N LEU A 14 -11.56 3.59 -11.95
CA LEU A 14 -12.67 3.94 -11.07
C LEU A 14 -12.46 5.21 -10.25
N VAL A 15 -11.36 5.95 -10.47
CA VAL A 15 -11.19 7.30 -9.91
C VAL A 15 -12.23 8.22 -10.56
N PRO A 16 -13.29 8.64 -9.85
CA PRO A 16 -14.29 9.52 -10.43
C PRO A 16 -13.63 10.87 -10.71
N GLY A 17 -13.62 11.27 -11.98
CA GLY A 17 -13.31 12.64 -12.36
C GLY A 17 -14.30 13.61 -11.73
N VAL A 18 -13.76 14.52 -10.91
CA VAL A 18 -14.24 15.88 -10.60
C VAL A 18 -15.75 16.11 -10.79
N GLY A 19 -16.54 15.91 -9.72
CA GLY A 19 -17.97 16.18 -9.76
C GLY A 19 -18.65 16.03 -8.40
N GLY A 20 -18.41 16.99 -7.49
CA GLY A 20 -19.02 17.06 -6.16
C GLY A 20 -18.01 16.82 -5.05
N ALA A 21 -18.02 17.67 -4.03
CA ALA A 21 -17.14 17.58 -2.87
C ALA A 21 -17.50 16.35 -2.01
N GLN A 22 -17.20 15.15 -2.51
CA GLN A 22 -17.17 13.95 -1.70
C GLN A 22 -15.89 14.00 -0.88
N SER A 23 -15.98 13.74 0.42
CA SER A 23 -14.77 13.61 1.24
C SER A 23 -13.94 12.44 0.69
N ALA A 24 -12.62 12.53 0.71
CA ALA A 24 -11.76 11.46 0.21
C ALA A 24 -12.05 10.12 0.92
N GLY A 25 -12.53 10.17 2.17
CA GLY A 25 -13.06 9.02 2.87
C GLY A 25 -14.27 8.36 2.18
N GLN A 26 -15.20 9.09 1.57
CA GLN A 26 -16.34 8.50 0.84
C GLN A 26 -15.89 7.76 -0.42
N GLU A 27 -14.84 8.23 -1.10
CA GLU A 27 -14.28 7.57 -2.27
C GLU A 27 -13.65 6.23 -1.90
N VAL A 28 -12.95 6.16 -0.76
CA VAL A 28 -12.41 4.89 -0.23
C VAL A 28 -13.54 3.95 0.21
N GLU A 29 -14.64 4.46 0.76
CA GLU A 29 -15.83 3.64 1.06
C GLU A 29 -16.40 3.01 -0.20
N ALA A 30 -16.48 3.78 -1.29
CA ALA A 30 -16.97 3.31 -2.57
C ALA A 30 -16.02 2.27 -3.21
N LEU A 31 -14.70 2.46 -3.06
CA LEU A 31 -13.70 1.46 -3.45
C LEU A 31 -13.92 0.15 -2.68
N VAL A 32 -13.97 0.22 -1.36
CA VAL A 32 -14.20 -0.93 -0.48
C VAL A 32 -15.54 -1.63 -0.79
N GLY A 33 -16.61 -0.87 -1.00
CA GLY A 33 -17.92 -1.43 -1.35
C GLY A 33 -17.98 -2.13 -2.71
N ARG A 34 -17.01 -1.87 -3.60
CA ARG A 34 -16.87 -2.53 -4.91
C ARG A 34 -15.99 -3.77 -4.87
N LEU A 35 -15.12 -3.88 -3.86
CA LEU A 35 -14.25 -5.03 -3.66
C LEU A 35 -14.93 -6.06 -2.74
N SER A 36 -14.62 -7.34 -2.97
CA SER A 36 -14.84 -8.35 -1.94
C SER A 36 -13.85 -8.15 -0.78
N GLU A 37 -14.21 -8.62 0.41
CA GLU A 37 -13.31 -8.60 1.57
C GLU A 37 -11.94 -9.21 1.24
N ALA A 38 -11.93 -10.33 0.50
CA ALA A 38 -10.71 -10.99 0.08
C ALA A 38 -9.84 -10.14 -0.86
N GLU A 39 -10.44 -9.40 -1.80
CA GLU A 39 -9.73 -8.49 -2.70
C GLU A 39 -9.17 -7.28 -1.94
N THR A 40 -9.92 -6.73 -0.98
CA THR A 40 -9.46 -5.63 -0.13
C THR A 40 -8.28 -6.07 0.73
N VAL A 41 -8.38 -7.23 1.37
CA VAL A 41 -7.31 -7.81 2.18
C VAL A 41 -6.07 -8.07 1.33
N GLN A 42 -6.22 -8.70 0.15
CA GLN A 42 -5.11 -8.95 -0.76
C GLN A 42 -4.43 -7.65 -1.20
N THR A 43 -5.20 -6.61 -1.48
CA THR A 43 -4.66 -5.29 -1.86
C THR A 43 -3.87 -4.66 -0.71
N ALA A 44 -4.36 -4.75 0.52
CA ALA A 44 -3.64 -4.28 1.70
C ALA A 44 -2.34 -5.08 1.96
N GLU A 45 -2.36 -6.38 1.72
CA GLU A 45 -1.18 -7.24 1.82
C GLU A 45 -0.14 -6.90 0.74
N LEU A 46 -0.57 -6.59 -0.50
CA LEU A 46 0.30 -6.11 -1.57
C LEU A 46 0.97 -4.77 -1.21
N LEU A 47 0.21 -3.82 -0.65
CA LEU A 47 0.77 -2.58 -0.12
C LEU A 47 1.79 -2.85 0.98
N GLY A 48 1.51 -3.81 1.88
CA GLY A 48 2.47 -4.27 2.89
C GLY A 48 3.76 -4.80 2.29
N MET A 49 3.66 -5.71 1.33
CA MET A 49 4.84 -6.24 0.62
C MET A 49 5.65 -5.12 -0.04
N CYS A 50 4.99 -4.15 -0.68
CA CYS A 50 5.67 -3.00 -1.25
C CYS A 50 6.36 -2.12 -0.21
N GLY A 51 5.74 -1.95 0.96
CA GLY A 51 6.38 -1.31 2.11
C GLY A 51 7.70 -1.98 2.49
N GLY A 52 7.73 -3.32 2.46
CA GLY A 52 8.93 -4.12 2.68
C GLY A 52 9.99 -3.96 1.60
N VAL A 53 9.60 -4.02 0.32
CA VAL A 53 10.51 -3.81 -0.81
C VAL A 53 11.15 -2.42 -0.75
N TYR A 54 10.38 -1.36 -0.57
CA TYR A 54 10.93 -0.01 -0.42
C TYR A 54 11.90 0.08 0.77
N SER A 55 11.55 -0.53 1.91
CA SER A 55 12.44 -0.56 3.08
C SER A 55 13.77 -1.26 2.78
N ALA A 56 13.77 -2.37 2.02
CA ALA A 56 14.99 -3.04 1.59
C ALA A 56 15.84 -2.16 0.67
N PHE A 57 15.22 -1.49 -0.31
CA PHE A 57 15.90 -0.53 -1.18
C PHE A 57 16.47 0.67 -0.40
N ALA A 58 15.78 1.12 0.65
CA ALA A 58 16.28 2.16 1.52
C ALA A 58 17.55 1.75 2.26
N VAL A 59 17.59 0.52 2.80
CA VAL A 59 18.79 -0.03 3.45
C VAL A 59 19.94 -0.16 2.45
N PHE A 60 19.67 -0.73 1.27
CA PHE A 60 20.68 -0.91 0.23
C PHE A 60 21.28 0.42 -0.28
N SER A 61 20.48 1.48 -0.31
CA SER A 61 20.89 2.81 -0.80
C SER A 61 21.45 3.74 0.28
N GLU A 62 21.40 3.38 1.56
CA GLU A 62 21.66 4.29 2.69
C GLU A 62 23.03 4.98 2.64
N THR A 63 24.08 4.24 2.27
CA THR A 63 25.45 4.75 2.25
C THR A 63 25.85 5.39 0.92
N ARG A 64 25.23 4.96 -0.19
CA ARG A 64 25.62 5.36 -1.55
C ARG A 64 24.74 6.47 -2.13
N MET A 65 23.47 6.50 -1.74
CA MET A 65 22.44 7.40 -2.27
C MET A 65 21.46 7.79 -1.15
N PRO A 66 21.91 8.59 -0.16
CA PRO A 66 21.13 8.86 1.05
C PRO A 66 19.79 9.58 0.78
N GLU A 67 19.70 10.40 -0.28
CA GLU A 67 18.44 11.00 -0.72
C GLU A 67 17.42 9.92 -1.13
N ARG A 68 17.84 8.97 -2.00
CA ARG A 68 16.99 7.85 -2.41
C ARG A 68 16.61 6.96 -1.24
N SER A 69 17.52 6.75 -0.28
CA SER A 69 17.21 6.01 0.94
C SER A 69 16.07 6.65 1.72
N ARG A 70 16.06 7.99 1.85
CA ARG A 70 14.96 8.71 2.49
C ARG A 70 13.66 8.64 1.71
N GLU A 71 13.72 8.78 0.38
CA GLU A 71 12.55 8.60 -0.49
C GLU A 71 11.93 7.22 -0.32
N TYR A 72 12.73 6.16 -0.38
CA TYR A 72 12.26 4.79 -0.17
C TYR A 72 11.72 4.56 1.26
N LYS A 73 12.32 5.14 2.30
CA LYS A 73 11.75 5.10 3.67
C LYS A 73 10.37 5.76 3.71
N ALA A 74 10.21 6.92 3.08
CA ALA A 74 8.93 7.62 3.01
C ALA A 74 7.88 6.81 2.23
N MET A 75 8.25 6.26 1.07
CA MET A 75 7.39 5.36 0.28
C MET A 75 6.99 4.13 1.09
N GLY A 76 7.94 3.51 1.81
CA GLY A 76 7.70 2.35 2.67
C GLY A 76 6.65 2.64 3.74
N ASN A 77 6.81 3.76 4.45
CA ASN A 77 5.85 4.20 5.46
C ASN A 77 4.47 4.51 4.86
N GLY A 78 4.43 5.12 3.68
CA GLY A 78 3.20 5.40 2.94
C GLY A 78 2.45 4.11 2.59
N ALA A 79 3.14 3.11 2.05
CA ALA A 79 2.57 1.81 1.70
C ALA A 79 1.97 1.09 2.91
N LEU A 80 2.69 1.04 4.03
CA LEU A 80 2.19 0.42 5.27
C LEU A 80 0.93 1.13 5.79
N THR A 81 0.96 2.46 5.78
CA THR A 81 -0.15 3.31 6.22
C THR A 81 -1.37 3.12 5.33
N ALA A 82 -1.19 3.13 4.02
CA ALA A 82 -2.24 2.88 3.04
C ALA A 82 -2.89 1.51 3.24
N GLY A 83 -2.08 0.44 3.40
CA GLY A 83 -2.58 -0.91 3.63
C GLY A 83 -3.41 -1.02 4.90
N ALA A 84 -2.93 -0.45 6.01
CA ALA A 84 -3.66 -0.51 7.28
C ALA A 84 -4.94 0.31 7.25
N TYR A 85 -4.91 1.47 6.58
CA TYR A 85 -6.09 2.30 6.39
C TYR A 85 -7.14 1.58 5.53
N LEU A 86 -6.73 0.89 4.47
CA LEU A 86 -7.64 0.10 3.63
C LEU A 86 -8.35 -1.01 4.44
N LEU A 87 -7.62 -1.72 5.29
CA LEU A 87 -8.19 -2.73 6.21
C LEU A 87 -9.14 -2.11 7.24
N TYR A 88 -8.80 -0.94 7.79
CA TYR A 88 -9.70 -0.18 8.66
C TYR A 88 -11.02 0.15 7.95
N ARG A 89 -10.96 0.58 6.69
CA ARG A 89 -12.16 0.90 5.91
C ARG A 89 -12.99 -0.33 5.57
N GLU A 90 -12.36 -1.45 5.21
CA GLU A 90 -13.05 -2.74 5.03
C GLU A 90 -13.80 -3.14 6.31
N HIS A 91 -13.09 -3.14 7.45
CA HIS A 91 -13.68 -3.53 8.73
C HIS A 91 -14.87 -2.64 9.07
N ARG A 92 -14.71 -1.32 8.98
CA ARG A 92 -15.80 -0.36 9.24
C ARG A 92 -16.97 -0.54 8.29
N HIS A 93 -16.71 -0.80 7.00
CA HIS A 93 -17.74 -1.02 5.99
C HIS A 93 -18.61 -2.23 6.35
N ARG A 94 -17.98 -3.36 6.71
CA ARG A 94 -18.66 -4.63 6.99
C ARG A 94 -19.31 -4.70 8.38
N THR A 95 -18.63 -4.17 9.39
CA THR A 95 -19.06 -4.33 10.80
C THR A 95 -19.77 -3.10 11.36
N ARG A 96 -19.61 -1.93 10.71
CA ARG A 96 -20.01 -0.61 11.22
C ARG A 96 -19.28 -0.17 12.49
N GLU A 97 -18.28 -0.93 12.95
CA GLU A 97 -17.47 -0.60 14.10
C GLU A 97 -16.28 0.29 13.71
N VAL A 98 -15.89 1.18 14.62
CA VAL A 98 -14.73 2.06 14.45
C VAL A 98 -13.62 1.56 15.37
N ARG A 99 -12.50 1.15 14.78
CA ARG A 99 -11.28 0.76 15.49
C ARG A 99 -10.12 1.68 15.11
N PRO A 100 -9.08 1.82 15.95
CA PRO A 100 -7.86 2.53 15.58
C PRO A 100 -7.21 1.90 14.34
N VAL A 101 -6.68 2.70 13.42
CA VAL A 101 -5.92 2.21 12.25
C VAL A 101 -4.73 1.34 12.68
N SER A 102 -4.14 1.64 13.84
CA SER A 102 -3.04 0.87 14.44
C SER A 102 -3.37 -0.60 14.68
N ASP A 103 -4.64 -0.95 14.87
CA ASP A 103 -5.07 -2.34 15.08
C ASP A 103 -4.86 -3.22 13.84
N PHE A 104 -4.78 -2.61 12.65
CA PHE A 104 -4.62 -3.31 11.37
C PHE A 104 -3.18 -3.32 10.88
N MET A 105 -2.30 -2.51 11.48
CA MET A 105 -0.88 -2.46 11.14
C MET A 105 -0.14 -3.81 11.25
N PRO A 106 -0.39 -4.68 12.25
CA PRO A 106 0.33 -5.95 12.38
C PRO A 106 0.21 -6.85 11.15
N GLN A 107 -0.97 -6.91 10.54
CA GLN A 107 -1.20 -7.73 9.34
C GLN A 107 -0.36 -7.24 8.15
N VAL A 108 -0.31 -5.93 7.94
CA VAL A 108 0.44 -5.31 6.86
C VAL A 108 1.95 -5.40 7.11
N ARG A 109 2.37 -5.21 8.36
CA ARG A 109 3.78 -5.28 8.78
C ARG A 109 4.37 -6.68 8.58
N GLY A 110 3.63 -7.75 8.93
CA GLY A 110 4.11 -9.12 8.71
C GLY A 110 4.41 -9.40 7.24
N ARG A 111 3.63 -8.85 6.31
CA ARG A 111 3.91 -8.94 4.86
C ARG A 111 5.14 -8.13 4.45
N ALA A 112 5.31 -6.95 5.03
CA ALA A 112 6.45 -6.09 4.78
C ALA A 112 7.77 -6.72 5.25
N GLU A 113 7.79 -7.30 6.45
CA GLU A 113 8.97 -7.96 7.01
C GLU A 113 9.45 -9.11 6.13
N THR A 114 8.53 -9.97 5.69
CA THR A 114 8.84 -11.06 4.75
C THR A 114 9.39 -10.53 3.42
N ALA A 115 8.72 -9.56 2.81
CA ALA A 115 9.16 -9.00 1.52
C ALA A 115 10.51 -8.28 1.62
N ALA A 116 10.77 -7.57 2.73
CA ALA A 116 12.04 -6.92 2.99
C ALA A 116 13.17 -7.96 3.13
N ALA A 117 12.95 -9.02 3.91
CA ALA A 117 13.92 -10.09 4.11
C ALA A 117 14.28 -10.79 2.78
N GLU A 118 13.29 -11.13 1.96
CA GLU A 118 13.51 -11.73 0.63
C GLU A 118 14.31 -10.79 -0.29
N THR A 119 13.99 -9.49 -0.29
CA THR A 119 14.64 -8.51 -1.16
C THR A 119 16.09 -8.26 -0.73
N LEU A 120 16.34 -8.18 0.58
CA LEU A 120 17.70 -8.06 1.13
C LEU A 120 18.52 -9.33 0.89
N ALA A 121 17.90 -10.51 0.95
CA ALA A 121 18.57 -11.77 0.63
C ALA A 121 19.01 -11.80 -0.84
N ALA A 122 18.17 -11.34 -1.77
CA ALA A 122 18.54 -11.23 -3.18
C ALA A 122 19.72 -10.25 -3.42
N PHE A 123 19.68 -9.06 -2.79
CA PHE A 123 20.83 -8.14 -2.83
C PHE A 123 22.12 -8.78 -2.28
N SER A 124 22.02 -9.57 -1.22
CA SER A 124 23.16 -10.26 -0.60
C SER A 124 23.71 -11.39 -1.47
N ALA A 125 22.85 -11.98 -2.32
CA ALA A 125 23.22 -12.99 -3.31
C ALA A 125 23.72 -12.38 -4.64
N GLU A 126 23.88 -11.05 -4.71
CA GLU A 126 24.22 -10.31 -5.93
C GLU A 126 23.21 -10.49 -7.08
N ASP A 127 21.98 -10.91 -6.75
CA ASP A 127 20.85 -10.91 -7.67
C ASP A 127 20.16 -9.54 -7.59
N PHE A 128 20.47 -8.68 -8.56
CA PHE A 128 19.90 -7.33 -8.66
C PHE A 128 18.62 -7.29 -9.51
N ASP A 129 18.35 -8.32 -10.31
CA ASP A 129 17.18 -8.38 -11.18
C ASP A 129 15.92 -8.61 -10.35
N THR A 130 15.95 -9.56 -9.41
CA THR A 130 14.80 -9.88 -8.55
C THR A 130 14.31 -8.66 -7.73
N PRO A 131 15.17 -7.91 -7.00
CA PRO A 131 14.75 -6.67 -6.35
C PRO A 131 14.18 -5.64 -7.31
N GLN A 132 14.77 -5.48 -8.49
CA GLN A 132 14.33 -4.47 -9.47
C GLN A 132 12.96 -4.82 -10.08
N GLU A 133 12.68 -6.09 -10.31
CA GLU A 133 11.35 -6.57 -10.72
C GLU A 133 10.31 -6.33 -9.63
N LYS A 134 10.63 -6.66 -8.38
CA LYS A 134 9.76 -6.38 -7.21
C LYS A 134 9.48 -4.87 -7.09
N LEU A 135 10.51 -4.03 -7.23
CA LEU A 135 10.36 -2.57 -7.18
C LEU A 135 9.46 -2.04 -8.31
N SER A 136 9.67 -2.53 -9.54
CA SER A 136 8.87 -2.15 -10.71
C SER A 136 7.40 -2.56 -10.56
N ALA A 137 7.13 -3.72 -9.96
CA ALA A 137 5.77 -4.13 -9.63
C ALA A 137 5.13 -3.19 -8.60
N CYS A 138 5.89 -2.79 -7.58
CA CYS A 138 5.39 -1.88 -6.55
C CYS A 138 5.13 -0.46 -7.03
N PHE A 139 5.87 0.05 -8.01
CA PHE A 139 5.56 1.36 -8.61
C PHE A 139 4.17 1.42 -9.24
N LYS A 140 3.57 0.30 -9.64
CA LYS A 140 2.18 0.24 -10.13
C LYS A 140 1.13 0.49 -9.03
N MET A 141 1.55 0.45 -7.76
CA MET A 141 0.68 0.65 -6.59
C MET A 141 0.78 2.06 -6.01
N VAL A 142 1.69 2.91 -6.49
CA VAL A 142 1.97 4.23 -5.89
C VAL A 142 0.75 5.15 -5.95
N GLU A 143 0.04 5.18 -7.07
CA GLU A 143 -1.17 6.01 -7.20
C GLU A 143 -2.25 5.61 -6.18
N LEU A 144 -2.45 4.31 -5.96
CA LEU A 144 -3.37 3.82 -4.94
C LEU A 144 -2.88 4.17 -3.53
N GLN A 145 -1.58 4.01 -3.27
CA GLN A 145 -0.97 4.37 -2.00
C GLN A 145 -1.20 5.84 -1.67
N ASP A 146 -0.87 6.74 -2.59
CA ASP A 146 -0.96 8.18 -2.39
C ASP A 146 -2.42 8.62 -2.19
N PHE A 147 -3.34 8.06 -2.96
CA PHE A 147 -4.77 8.25 -2.77
C PHE A 147 -5.24 7.83 -1.37
N LEU A 148 -4.86 6.63 -0.91
CA LEU A 148 -5.26 6.12 0.40
C LEU A 148 -4.66 6.93 1.55
N VAL A 149 -3.39 7.34 1.44
CA VAL A 149 -2.72 8.18 2.45
C VAL A 149 -3.38 9.55 2.53
N ALA A 150 -3.64 10.19 1.39
CA ALA A 150 -4.33 11.48 1.35
C ALA A 150 -5.74 11.38 1.94
N ALA A 151 -6.48 10.31 1.60
CA ALA A 151 -7.82 10.07 2.14
C ALA A 151 -7.81 9.86 3.67
N MET A 152 -6.81 9.13 4.18
CA MET A 152 -6.60 8.96 5.61
C MET A 152 -6.33 10.30 6.30
N GLN A 153 -5.41 11.09 5.76
CA GLN A 153 -5.05 12.40 6.31
C GLN A 153 -6.25 13.35 6.34
N ASP A 154 -7.04 13.40 5.26
CA ASP A 154 -8.27 14.21 5.21
C ASP A 154 -9.31 13.75 6.24
N GLU A 155 -9.50 12.43 6.43
CA GLU A 155 -10.45 11.89 7.41
C GLU A 155 -10.08 12.27 8.85
N PHE A 156 -8.79 12.20 9.20
CA PHE A 156 -8.34 12.44 10.57
C PHE A 156 -7.96 13.90 10.87
N ALA A 157 -7.72 14.73 9.86
CA ALA A 157 -7.50 16.17 10.04
C ALA A 157 -8.80 16.94 10.37
N ARG A 158 -9.97 16.36 10.06
CA ARG A 158 -11.29 16.96 10.29
C ARG A 158 -11.91 16.60 11.65
N ARG A 159 -11.18 15.89 12.52
CA ARG A 159 -11.62 15.50 13.87
C ARG A 159 -10.97 16.38 14.92
#